data_AF-A0A6M0SHH4-F1
#
_entry.id   AF-A0A6M0SHH4-F1
#
_cell.length_a   1.000
_cell.length_b   1.000
_cell.length_c   1.000
_cell.angle_alpha   90.00
_cell.angle_beta   90.00
_cell.angle_gamma   90.00
#
_symmetry.space_group_name_H-M   'P 1'
#
loop_
_entity.id
_entity.type
_entity.pdbx_description
1 polymer ?
#
loop_
_entity_poly.entity_id
_entity_poly.type
_entity_poly.pdbx_seq_one_letter_code
_entity_poly.pdbx_strand_id
1 'polypeptide(L)'
;MAGRCCPVRLINFGWLLTLGVILLTPVTVESQSPTMETPLANLTDGAYQLCTEPAPEDWRDGSGTCLNIDKQGTIVDGYYGYPHSSAFVCLRGSVIDDWFQGKGLVISWTGNPWPEISQEEFTWDSPEGLLSLSQAELVHSEGVGEEQVKWIIFHTAKLNMQSMYLYDSPRMTSPVQLCDWPVN
;
A
#
# COMPACT_ATOMS: atom_id res chain seq x y z
N MET A 1 -23.82 -55.39 37.61
CA MET A 1 -23.59 -56.62 36.83
C MET A 1 -22.20 -56.48 36.23
N ALA A 2 -21.18 -57.01 36.92
CA ALA A 2 -20.46 -58.26 36.58
C ALA A 2 -19.60 -58.08 35.30
N GLY A 3 -18.29 -58.28 35.27
CA GLY A 3 -17.33 -58.72 36.28
C GLY A 3 -15.91 -58.77 35.68
N ARG A 4 -14.92 -58.64 36.56
CA ARG A 4 -13.56 -59.24 36.59
C ARG A 4 -12.90 -59.71 35.26
N CYS A 5 -11.64 -59.29 35.03
CA CYS A 5 -10.43 -60.11 35.27
C CYS A 5 -9.17 -59.46 34.68
N CYS A 6 -8.10 -59.37 35.48
CA CYS A 6 -6.70 -59.32 35.04
C CYS A 6 -6.21 -60.75 34.72
N PRO A 7 -5.21 -60.93 33.83
CA PRO A 7 -3.85 -61.12 34.36
C PRO A 7 -2.72 -60.52 33.51
N VAL A 8 -1.61 -60.30 34.22
CA VAL A 8 -0.27 -59.90 33.76
C VAL A 8 0.37 -61.00 32.89
N ARG A 9 1.12 -60.62 31.85
CA ARG A 9 2.20 -61.45 31.30
C ARG A 9 3.37 -60.58 30.81
N LEU A 10 4.53 -60.78 31.46
CA LEU A 10 5.86 -60.32 31.08
C LEU A 10 6.28 -60.88 29.73
N ILE A 11 6.83 -60.05 28.82
CA ILE A 11 7.83 -60.48 27.83
C ILE A 11 8.91 -59.39 27.64
N ASN A 12 10.15 -59.88 27.68
CA ASN A 12 11.48 -59.30 27.52
C ASN A 12 11.74 -58.34 26.34
N PHE A 13 12.63 -57.38 26.65
CA PHE A 13 13.75 -56.83 25.87
C PHE A 13 13.73 -56.98 24.34
N GLY A 14 13.56 -55.84 23.67
CA GLY A 14 14.08 -55.56 22.34
C GLY A 14 14.49 -54.10 22.26
N TRP A 15 15.79 -53.82 22.39
CA TRP A 15 16.35 -52.51 22.11
C TRP A 15 16.06 -52.12 20.66
N LEU A 16 15.35 -51.01 20.45
CA LEU A 16 15.33 -50.30 19.18
C LEU A 16 15.70 -48.86 19.48
N LEU A 17 16.92 -48.51 19.07
CA LEU A 17 17.45 -47.15 19.01
C LEU A 17 16.42 -46.23 18.34
N THR A 18 15.81 -45.35 19.12
CA THR A 18 15.11 -44.19 18.57
C THR A 18 16.18 -43.20 18.13
N LEU A 19 16.50 -43.22 16.83
CA LEU A 19 17.10 -42.07 16.17
C LEU A 19 16.09 -40.91 16.30
N GLY A 20 16.30 -40.07 17.31
CA GLY A 20 15.63 -38.78 17.42
C GLY A 20 16.11 -37.90 16.28
N VAL A 21 15.36 -37.90 15.17
CA VAL A 21 15.52 -36.88 14.12
C VAL A 21 14.98 -35.59 14.72
N ILE A 22 15.87 -34.74 15.21
CA ILE A 22 15.55 -33.35 15.56
C ILE A 22 15.30 -32.66 14.22
N LEU A 23 14.03 -32.55 13.83
CA LEU A 23 13.61 -31.67 12.74
C LEU A 23 13.85 -30.23 13.22
N LEU A 24 15.02 -29.68 12.87
CA LEU A 24 15.29 -28.26 12.90
C LEU A 24 14.41 -27.61 11.82
N THR A 25 13.16 -27.28 12.16
CA THR A 25 12.37 -26.38 11.33
C THR A 25 13.07 -25.03 11.34
N PRO A 26 13.45 -24.44 10.18
CA PRO A 26 13.91 -23.07 10.17
C PRO A 26 12.78 -22.20 10.71
N VAL A 27 13.06 -21.49 11.80
CA VAL A 27 12.20 -20.40 12.24
C VAL A 27 12.39 -19.30 11.19
N THR A 28 11.47 -19.20 10.25
CA THR A 28 11.30 -17.97 9.47
C THR A 28 10.90 -16.89 10.46
N VAL A 29 11.87 -16.04 10.82
CA VAL A 29 11.60 -14.77 11.48
C VAL A 29 10.91 -13.92 10.44
N GLU A 30 9.58 -13.89 10.47
CA GLU A 30 8.79 -12.95 9.69
C GLU A 30 9.09 -11.57 10.28
N SER A 31 9.91 -10.79 9.56
CA SER A 31 10.19 -9.40 9.88
C SER A 31 8.89 -8.62 9.65
N GLN A 32 8.02 -8.64 10.66
CA GLN A 32 6.82 -7.82 10.67
C GLN A 32 7.28 -6.38 10.89
N SER A 33 7.48 -5.64 9.80
CA SER A 33 7.51 -4.19 9.86
C SER A 33 6.23 -3.76 10.59
N PRO A 34 6.29 -2.97 11.68
CA PRO A 34 5.09 -2.60 12.40
C PRO A 34 4.19 -1.75 11.50
N THR A 35 2.88 -2.04 11.50
CA THR A 35 1.85 -1.10 11.03
C THR A 35 2.02 0.24 11.76
N MET A 36 1.63 1.37 11.15
CA MET A 36 1.75 2.69 11.80
C MET A 36 1.21 2.69 13.24
N GLU A 37 2.10 2.75 14.23
CA GLU A 37 1.72 2.95 15.63
C GLU A 37 1.40 4.42 15.92
N THR A 38 1.90 5.33 15.08
CA THR A 38 1.68 6.78 15.17
C THR A 38 1.01 7.28 13.89
N PRO A 39 -0.14 7.97 13.98
CA PRO A 39 -0.81 8.55 12.82
C PRO A 39 0.11 9.52 12.07
N LEU A 40 0.03 9.52 10.74
CA LEU A 40 0.81 10.41 9.89
C LEU A 40 0.63 11.89 10.28
N ALA A 41 -0.56 12.30 10.72
CA ALA A 41 -0.84 13.65 11.22
C ALA A 41 0.14 14.12 12.32
N ASN A 42 0.60 13.19 13.16
CA ASN A 42 1.46 13.45 14.32
C ASN A 42 2.95 13.37 14.01
N LEU A 43 3.33 12.93 12.80
CA LEU A 43 4.72 12.94 12.39
C LEU A 43 5.22 14.38 12.19
N THR A 44 6.52 14.57 12.30
CA THR A 44 7.15 15.87 12.04
C THR A 44 7.11 16.21 10.55
N ASP A 45 7.61 17.38 10.17
CA ASP A 45 7.76 17.73 8.75
C ASP A 45 8.87 16.88 8.13
N GLY A 46 8.65 16.41 6.90
CA GLY A 46 9.58 15.51 6.23
C GLY A 46 8.95 14.69 5.12
N ALA A 47 9.78 13.85 4.50
CA ALA A 47 9.36 12.94 3.44
C ALA A 47 9.04 11.56 4.03
N TYR A 48 7.92 10.97 3.61
CA TYR A 48 7.43 9.70 4.14
C TYR A 48 6.93 8.79 3.01
N GLN A 49 7.20 7.49 3.17
CA GLN A 49 6.58 6.45 2.35
C GLN A 49 5.80 5.50 3.25
N LEU A 50 4.53 5.32 2.91
CA LEU A 50 3.63 4.38 3.56
C LEU A 50 3.17 3.38 2.51
N CYS A 51 3.12 2.10 2.81
CA CYS A 51 2.62 1.09 1.87
C CYS A 51 1.64 0.12 2.51
N THR A 52 0.79 -0.53 1.73
CA THR A 52 -0.18 -1.53 2.24
C THR A 52 0.48 -2.85 2.65
N GLU A 53 1.73 -3.06 2.27
CA GLU A 53 2.54 -4.21 2.69
C GLU A 53 3.85 -3.78 3.37
N PRO A 54 4.44 -4.64 4.23
CA PRO A 54 5.75 -4.40 4.86
C PRO A 54 6.86 -4.08 3.87
N ALA A 55 7.89 -3.37 4.34
CA ALA A 55 9.04 -3.03 3.52
C ALA A 55 9.71 -4.30 2.96
N PRO A 56 9.91 -4.40 1.63
CA PRO A 56 10.59 -5.54 1.04
C PRO A 56 12.07 -5.56 1.47
N GLU A 57 12.59 -6.78 1.66
CA GLU A 57 14.00 -7.05 1.98
C GLU A 57 14.86 -7.29 0.73
N ASP A 58 14.32 -7.01 -0.46
CA ASP A 58 14.98 -7.21 -1.75
C ASP A 58 15.13 -5.89 -2.52
N TRP A 59 15.27 -5.97 -3.85
CA TRP A 59 15.50 -4.81 -4.72
C TRP A 59 14.26 -3.92 -4.92
N ARG A 60 13.07 -4.34 -4.47
CA ARG A 60 11.84 -3.58 -4.66
C ARG A 60 11.83 -2.31 -3.80
N ASP A 61 11.29 -1.24 -4.37
CA ASP A 61 11.22 0.06 -3.69
C ASP A 61 9.90 0.24 -2.92
N GLY A 62 9.00 -0.75 -2.96
CA GLY A 62 7.70 -0.76 -2.30
C GLY A 62 6.96 -2.07 -2.56
N SER A 63 5.92 -2.35 -1.79
CA SER A 63 5.05 -3.51 -1.98
C SER A 63 3.58 -3.14 -1.67
N GLY A 64 2.64 -3.70 -2.44
CA GLY A 64 1.23 -3.28 -2.43
C GLY A 64 1.01 -1.93 -3.14
N THR A 65 0.16 -1.08 -2.60
CA THR A 65 0.04 0.33 -2.98
C THR A 65 0.79 1.20 -1.98
N CYS A 66 1.43 2.25 -2.48
CA CYS A 66 2.27 3.11 -1.65
C CYS A 66 1.89 4.58 -1.81
N LEU A 67 1.83 5.28 -0.69
CA LEU A 67 1.78 6.73 -0.58
C LEU A 67 3.20 7.23 -0.36
N ASN A 68 3.66 8.16 -1.19
CA ASN A 68 4.95 8.83 -1.04
C ASN A 68 4.74 10.34 -1.06
N ILE A 69 5.08 11.01 0.04
CA ILE A 69 4.67 12.39 0.31
C ILE A 69 5.76 13.21 0.99
N ASP A 70 5.70 14.52 0.76
CA ASP A 70 6.34 15.55 1.56
C ASP A 70 5.28 16.21 2.47
N LYS A 71 5.53 16.20 3.78
CA LYS A 71 4.65 16.78 4.81
C LYS A 71 5.21 18.10 5.34
N GLN A 72 4.35 19.12 5.39
CA GLN A 72 4.61 20.42 6.01
C GLN A 72 3.42 20.84 6.88
N GLY A 73 3.55 20.72 8.20
CA GLY A 73 2.44 20.84 9.12
C GLY A 73 1.39 19.77 8.84
N THR A 74 0.15 20.17 8.58
CA THR A 74 -0.91 19.24 8.16
C THR A 74 -1.00 19.06 6.66
N ILE A 75 -0.27 19.86 5.88
CA ILE A 75 -0.31 19.83 4.42
C ILE A 75 0.60 18.72 3.91
N VAL A 76 0.13 17.98 2.91
CA VAL A 76 0.92 16.97 2.22
C VAL A 76 0.79 17.13 0.71
N ASP A 77 1.89 16.88 0.02
CA ASP A 77 1.98 16.80 -1.44
C ASP A 77 2.78 15.55 -1.80
N GLY A 78 2.42 14.88 -2.89
CA GLY A 78 3.07 13.65 -3.31
C GLY A 78 2.19 12.82 -4.22
N TYR A 79 2.30 11.50 -4.13
CA TYR A 79 1.57 10.58 -4.98
C TYR A 79 1.27 9.26 -4.30
N TYR A 80 0.20 8.62 -4.75
CA TYR A 80 -0.22 7.28 -4.35
C TYR A 80 -0.28 6.36 -5.56
N GLY A 81 0.24 5.14 -5.44
CA GLY A 81 0.03 4.12 -6.47
C GLY A 81 0.91 2.89 -6.34
N TYR A 82 0.89 2.06 -7.38
CA TYR A 82 1.56 0.77 -7.35
C TYR A 82 3.05 0.91 -7.72
N PRO A 83 3.99 0.43 -6.89
CA PRO A 83 5.41 0.39 -7.21
C PRO A 83 5.67 -0.26 -8.57
N HIS A 84 6.65 0.29 -9.32
CA HIS A 84 7.05 -0.21 -10.64
C HIS A 84 5.92 -0.27 -11.70
N SER A 85 4.86 0.52 -11.51
CA SER A 85 3.77 0.69 -12.48
C SER A 85 3.77 2.10 -13.09
N SER A 86 2.79 2.39 -13.95
CA SER A 86 2.45 3.76 -14.38
C SER A 86 1.16 4.28 -13.72
N ALA A 87 0.53 3.49 -12.85
CA ALA A 87 -0.74 3.79 -12.21
C ALA A 87 -0.52 4.56 -10.92
N PHE A 88 -0.55 5.89 -11.02
CA PHE A 88 -0.39 6.80 -9.90
C PHE A 88 -1.47 7.88 -9.90
N VAL A 89 -1.78 8.36 -8.71
CA VAL A 89 -2.58 9.56 -8.45
C VAL A 89 -1.72 10.51 -7.65
N CYS A 90 -1.45 11.69 -8.20
CA CYS A 90 -0.80 12.76 -7.44
C CYS A 90 -1.80 13.33 -6.45
N LEU A 91 -1.38 13.52 -5.21
CA LEU A 91 -2.25 13.91 -4.09
C LEU A 91 -1.73 15.22 -3.49
N ARG A 92 -2.65 16.17 -3.32
CA ARG A 92 -2.37 17.43 -2.61
C ARG A 92 -3.53 17.74 -1.69
N GLY A 93 -3.23 17.96 -0.41
CA GLY A 93 -4.28 18.14 0.59
C GLY A 93 -3.73 18.21 1.99
N SER A 94 -4.52 17.71 2.94
CA SER A 94 -4.19 17.70 4.35
C SER A 94 -4.42 16.34 4.98
N VAL A 95 -3.64 16.04 6.01
CA VAL A 95 -3.80 14.85 6.83
C VAL A 95 -4.43 15.22 8.18
N ILE A 96 -5.45 14.47 8.57
CA ILE A 96 -6.12 14.55 9.87
C ILE A 96 -6.24 13.10 10.38
N ASP A 97 -5.63 12.81 11.53
CA ASP A 97 -5.48 11.45 12.04
C ASP A 97 -4.88 10.50 10.98
N ASP A 98 -5.61 9.43 10.63
CA ASP A 98 -5.22 8.42 9.63
C ASP A 98 -5.79 8.71 8.24
N TRP A 99 -6.36 9.90 8.01
CA TRP A 99 -7.02 10.25 6.76
C TRP A 99 -6.30 11.36 6.02
N PHE A 100 -6.04 11.14 4.74
CA PHE A 100 -5.76 12.21 3.80
C PHE A 100 -7.08 12.69 3.18
N GLN A 101 -7.22 14.00 3.04
CA GLN A 101 -8.31 14.66 2.33
C GLN A 101 -7.74 15.77 1.45
N GLY A 102 -8.13 15.80 0.19
CA GLY A 102 -7.66 16.81 -0.74
C GLY A 102 -8.11 16.58 -2.17
N LYS A 103 -7.19 16.82 -3.10
CA LYS A 103 -7.40 16.63 -4.54
C LYS A 103 -6.49 15.54 -5.07
N GLY A 104 -6.95 14.90 -6.14
CA GLY A 104 -6.17 13.98 -6.95
C GLY A 104 -5.88 14.58 -8.32
N LEU A 105 -4.70 14.32 -8.88
CA LEU A 105 -4.37 14.60 -10.28
C LEU A 105 -3.90 13.30 -10.93
N VAL A 106 -4.44 13.01 -12.09
CA VAL A 106 -3.97 11.92 -12.95
C VAL A 106 -3.67 12.45 -14.35
N ILE A 107 -2.68 11.85 -14.99
CA ILE A 107 -2.42 12.05 -16.41
C ILE A 107 -2.85 10.79 -17.13
N SER A 108 -3.67 10.94 -18.17
CA SER A 108 -4.13 9.87 -19.04
C SER A 108 -3.44 9.98 -20.39
N TRP A 109 -2.88 8.87 -20.86
CA TRP A 109 -2.25 8.74 -22.19
C TRP A 109 -2.48 7.33 -22.74
N THR A 110 -2.04 7.05 -23.97
CA THR A 110 -2.28 5.77 -24.66
C THR A 110 -1.83 4.54 -23.87
N GLY A 111 -0.72 4.65 -23.13
CA GLY A 111 -0.16 3.57 -22.31
C GLY A 111 -0.79 3.45 -20.92
N ASN A 112 -1.55 4.45 -20.47
CA ASN A 112 -2.28 4.45 -19.21
C ASN A 112 -3.59 5.24 -19.39
N PRO A 113 -4.56 4.68 -20.14
CA PRO A 113 -5.77 5.40 -20.48
C PRO A 113 -6.67 5.51 -19.26
N TRP A 114 -7.26 6.69 -19.06
CA TRP A 114 -8.32 6.87 -18.08
C TRP A 114 -9.69 6.63 -18.73
N PRO A 115 -10.47 5.66 -18.23
CA PRO A 115 -11.64 5.16 -18.97
C PRO A 115 -12.80 6.16 -18.99
N GLU A 116 -13.09 6.85 -17.87
CA GLU A 116 -14.22 7.78 -17.78
C GLU A 116 -13.97 8.89 -16.76
N ILE A 117 -14.33 10.11 -17.13
CA ILE A 117 -14.34 11.27 -16.23
C ILE A 117 -15.69 11.27 -15.50
N SER A 118 -15.75 10.55 -14.37
CA SER A 118 -16.96 10.43 -13.56
C SER A 118 -17.06 11.54 -12.51
N GLN A 119 -18.29 12.00 -12.25
CA GLN A 119 -18.59 12.86 -11.10
C GLN A 119 -18.81 12.06 -9.82
N GLU A 120 -19.19 10.79 -9.94
CA GLU A 120 -19.52 9.92 -8.82
C GLU A 120 -18.26 9.45 -8.07
N GLU A 121 -18.43 9.11 -6.79
CA GLU A 121 -17.34 8.54 -5.99
C GLU A 121 -17.10 7.08 -6.37
N PHE A 122 -15.85 6.73 -6.59
CA PHE A 122 -15.40 5.37 -6.83
C PHE A 122 -14.06 5.12 -6.14
N THR A 123 -13.76 3.84 -5.91
CA THR A 123 -12.49 3.38 -5.34
C THR A 123 -11.49 3.15 -6.47
N TRP A 124 -10.32 3.78 -6.38
CA TRP A 124 -9.28 3.71 -7.40
C TRP A 124 -8.41 2.44 -7.29
N ASP A 125 -8.04 2.06 -6.07
CA ASP A 125 -7.12 0.96 -5.75
C ASP A 125 -7.85 -0.31 -5.34
N SER A 126 -8.66 -0.88 -6.25
CA SER A 126 -9.25 -2.19 -5.98
C SER A 126 -8.20 -3.29 -6.20
N PRO A 127 -7.99 -4.24 -5.25
CA PRO A 127 -8.87 -4.56 -4.12
C PRO A 127 -8.52 -3.89 -2.77
N GLU A 128 -7.44 -3.12 -2.66
CA GLU A 128 -6.99 -2.49 -1.40
C GLU A 128 -8.07 -1.60 -0.77
N GLY A 129 -8.80 -0.83 -1.58
CA GLY A 129 -9.99 -0.13 -1.13
C GLY A 129 -9.73 1.12 -0.29
N LEU A 130 -8.57 1.76 -0.42
CA LEU A 130 -8.16 2.85 0.47
C LEU A 130 -8.35 4.23 -0.14
N LEU A 131 -8.19 4.40 -1.46
CA LEU A 131 -8.31 5.68 -2.15
C LEU A 131 -9.65 5.79 -2.89
N SER A 132 -10.48 6.72 -2.43
CA SER A 132 -11.69 7.16 -3.13
C SER A 132 -11.46 8.47 -3.86
N LEU A 133 -11.92 8.54 -5.11
CA LEU A 133 -11.87 9.72 -5.97
C LEU A 133 -13.29 10.09 -6.45
N SER A 134 -13.57 11.38 -6.61
CA SER A 134 -14.82 11.88 -7.19
C SER A 134 -14.65 13.28 -7.78
N GLN A 135 -15.70 13.78 -8.44
CA GLN A 135 -15.75 15.15 -9.00
C GLN A 135 -14.61 15.40 -9.99
N ALA A 136 -14.50 14.54 -11.00
CA ALA A 136 -13.44 14.63 -12.00
C ALA A 136 -13.65 15.81 -12.96
N GLU A 137 -12.57 16.47 -13.36
CA GLU A 137 -12.56 17.59 -14.31
C GLU A 137 -11.37 17.42 -15.26
N LEU A 138 -11.63 17.49 -16.57
CA LEU A 138 -10.57 17.62 -17.57
C LEU A 138 -10.05 19.06 -17.55
N VAL A 139 -8.84 19.28 -17.05
CA VAL A 139 -8.27 20.63 -16.91
C VAL A 139 -7.32 21.01 -18.03
N HIS A 140 -6.67 20.02 -18.65
CA HIS A 140 -5.77 20.25 -19.78
C HIS A 140 -5.74 19.05 -20.72
N SER A 141 -5.51 19.31 -22.00
CA SER A 141 -5.24 18.26 -22.97
C SER A 141 -4.28 18.73 -24.05
N GLU A 142 -3.34 17.88 -24.41
CA GLU A 142 -2.38 18.12 -25.49
C GLU A 142 -2.40 16.96 -26.49
N GLY A 143 -2.00 17.24 -27.73
CA GLY A 143 -2.02 16.25 -28.80
C GLY A 143 -3.40 16.01 -29.42
N VAL A 144 -3.47 15.05 -30.34
CA VAL A 144 -4.70 14.67 -31.07
C VAL A 144 -4.75 13.16 -31.29
N GLY A 145 -5.97 12.63 -31.36
CA GLY A 145 -6.17 11.20 -31.65
C GLY A 145 -5.54 10.30 -30.59
N GLU A 146 -4.77 9.31 -31.03
CA GLU A 146 -4.16 8.30 -30.17
C GLU A 146 -3.02 8.84 -29.29
N GLU A 147 -2.43 9.98 -29.65
CA GLU A 147 -1.33 10.62 -28.89
C GLU A 147 -1.84 11.64 -27.87
N GLN A 148 -3.16 11.74 -27.68
CA GLN A 148 -3.74 12.72 -26.77
C GLN A 148 -3.36 12.42 -25.31
N VAL A 149 -2.77 13.40 -24.64
CA VAL A 149 -2.49 13.40 -23.20
C VAL A 149 -3.52 14.29 -22.51
N LYS A 150 -4.09 13.81 -21.41
CA LYS A 150 -5.13 14.52 -20.65
C LYS A 150 -4.75 14.62 -19.19
N TRP A 151 -4.89 15.80 -18.60
CA TRP A 151 -4.75 16.02 -17.17
C TRP A 151 -6.14 16.11 -16.57
N ILE A 152 -6.42 15.23 -15.61
CA ILE A 152 -7.73 15.12 -14.97
C ILE A 152 -7.54 15.37 -13.48
N ILE A 153 -8.22 16.38 -12.95
CA ILE A 153 -8.26 16.67 -11.52
C ILE A 153 -9.52 16.04 -10.92
N PHE A 154 -9.35 15.33 -9.82
CA PHE A 154 -10.44 14.94 -8.92
C PHE A 154 -10.47 15.94 -7.77
N HIS A 155 -11.56 16.71 -7.66
CA HIS A 155 -11.67 17.73 -6.61
C HIS A 155 -11.82 17.16 -5.20
N THR A 156 -12.16 15.87 -5.12
CA THR A 156 -12.20 15.13 -3.87
C THR A 156 -11.38 13.84 -4.01
N ALA A 157 -10.35 13.73 -3.18
CA ALA A 157 -9.58 12.52 -2.92
C ALA A 157 -9.57 12.24 -1.42
N LYS A 158 -9.91 11.02 -1.03
CA LYS A 158 -9.90 10.55 0.36
C LYS A 158 -9.11 9.26 0.43
N LEU A 159 -8.09 9.22 1.27
CA LEU A 159 -7.25 8.05 1.46
C LEU A 159 -7.22 7.66 2.95
N ASN A 160 -7.62 6.43 3.25
CA ASN A 160 -7.47 5.84 4.58
C ASN A 160 -6.10 5.18 4.72
N MET A 161 -5.29 5.66 5.66
CA MET A 161 -3.92 5.18 5.87
C MET A 161 -3.78 4.27 7.10
N GLN A 162 -4.87 3.96 7.81
CA GLN A 162 -4.85 3.24 9.08
C GLN A 162 -4.12 1.87 9.02
N SER A 163 -4.24 1.15 7.90
CA SER A 163 -3.63 -0.17 7.70
C SER A 163 -2.30 -0.13 6.95
N MET A 164 -1.69 1.04 6.79
CA MET A 164 -0.43 1.18 6.06
C MET A 164 0.79 1.06 6.97
N TYR A 165 1.86 0.49 6.43
CA TYR A 165 3.17 0.37 7.04
C TYR A 165 4.00 1.60 6.68
N LEU A 166 4.48 2.31 7.70
CA LEU A 166 5.46 3.38 7.51
C LEU A 166 6.83 2.77 7.26
N TYR A 167 7.49 3.15 6.16
CA TYR A 167 8.84 2.71 5.86
C TYR A 167 9.86 3.67 6.50
N ASP A 168 11.04 3.17 6.84
CA ASP A 168 12.11 3.96 7.49
C ASP A 168 12.56 5.18 6.67
N SER A 169 12.42 5.09 5.34
CA SER A 169 12.67 6.20 4.41
C SER A 169 11.91 5.98 3.10
N PRO A 170 11.60 7.06 2.37
CA PRO A 170 11.11 6.94 1.00
C PRO A 170 12.13 6.25 0.10
N ARG A 171 11.67 5.23 -0.64
CA ARG A 171 12.45 4.45 -1.60
C ARG A 171 11.93 4.63 -3.03
N MET A 172 10.62 4.80 -3.20
CA MET A 172 10.05 5.04 -4.53
C MET A 172 10.49 6.40 -5.06
N THR A 173 10.89 6.44 -6.33
CA THR A 173 11.24 7.69 -6.99
C THR A 173 9.98 8.41 -7.46
N SER A 174 9.89 9.71 -7.17
CA SER A 174 8.75 10.52 -7.59
C SER A 174 8.70 10.62 -9.12
N PRO A 175 7.52 10.43 -9.74
CA PRO A 175 7.33 10.74 -11.14
C PRO A 175 7.23 12.26 -11.31
N VAL A 176 8.38 12.94 -11.32
CA VAL A 176 8.50 14.42 -11.20
C VAL A 176 7.61 15.18 -12.20
N GLN A 177 7.34 14.63 -13.38
CA GLN A 177 6.47 15.26 -14.39
C GLN A 177 4.97 14.95 -14.23
N LEU A 178 4.61 13.87 -13.51
CA LEU A 178 3.20 13.49 -13.34
C LEU A 178 2.49 14.37 -12.31
N CYS A 179 3.23 14.90 -11.33
CA CYS A 179 2.68 15.72 -10.25
C CYS A 179 2.93 17.21 -10.43
N ASP A 180 3.24 17.65 -11.64
CA ASP A 180 3.21 19.07 -12.02
C ASP A 180 1.74 19.50 -12.13
N TRP A 181 1.21 20.00 -11.02
CA TRP A 181 -0.16 20.50 -10.96
C TRP A 181 -0.33 21.65 -11.95
N PRO A 182 -1.30 21.58 -12.88
CA PRO A 182 -1.55 22.68 -13.79
C PRO A 182 -1.87 23.94 -12.97
N VAL A 183 -1.09 24.99 -13.23
CA VAL A 183 -1.31 26.31 -12.62
C VAL A 183 -2.53 26.94 -13.29
N ASN A 184 -3.53 27.28 -12.48
CA ASN A 184 -4.65 28.13 -12.91
C ASN A 184 -4.19 29.58 -13.10
#